data_AF-A0A382TTL2-F1
#
_entry.id   AF-A0A382TTL2-F1
#
_cell.length_a   1.000
_cell.length_b   1.000
_cell.length_c   1.000
_cell.angle_alpha   90.00
_cell.angle_beta   90.00
_cell.angle_gamma   90.00
#
_symmetry.space_group_name_H-M   'P 1'
#
loop_
_entity.id
_entity.type
_entity.pdbx_description
1 polymer ?
#
loop_
_entity_poly.entity_id
_entity_poly.type
_entity_poly.pdbx_seq_one_letter_code
_entity_poly.pdbx_strand_id
1 'polypeptide(L)'
;MSPILVRPIREQLEHDRVIRLLQLRLRRRFAVGINIGDEPEATAVRSGTAQVYPDLVLTAAGGPRRLHGVVEVETSESVNRLEAMHEWVHFGKVRGAFYLYVPAGAADFARRLCEAFSVSVSEIWSYRAVGDQLRFTMVHRSKRAARAAGSVSSRTARGARQAAQRPSKAKKKVRKTKAVKQKATKKATGAGSGKTRLKSKGAKASKKAAVVRSGSKKRGVTAAAAAARGRVVGPRGAKKTVAKKSRT
;
A
#
# COMPACT_ATOMS: atom_id res chain seq x y z
N MET A 1 0.87 11.42 -1.37
CA MET A 1 1.22 12.45 -0.39
C MET A 1 0.10 13.48 -0.31
N SER A 2 -0.66 13.47 0.78
CA SER A 2 -1.39 14.67 1.22
C SER A 2 -0.48 15.49 2.15
N PRO A 3 -0.76 16.78 2.40
CA PRO A 3 0.26 17.69 2.92
C PRO A 3 0.18 17.88 4.44
N ILE A 4 1.04 17.18 5.18
CA ILE A 4 1.63 17.80 6.38
C ILE A 4 2.80 18.66 5.90
N LEU A 5 2.67 19.97 6.13
CA LEU A 5 3.66 20.98 5.77
C LEU A 5 4.90 20.83 6.67
N VAL A 6 5.78 19.88 6.31
CA VAL A 6 6.99 19.47 7.04
C VAL A 6 6.68 18.82 8.40
N ARG A 7 6.53 17.48 8.42
CA ARG A 7 6.63 16.71 9.68
C ARG A 7 8.01 16.95 10.30
N PRO A 8 8.14 17.13 11.63
CA PRO A 8 9.45 17.21 12.29
C PRO A 8 10.31 15.98 11.95
N ILE A 9 11.61 16.17 11.69
CA ILE A 9 12.52 15.08 11.27
C ILE A 9 12.47 13.88 12.23
N ARG A 10 12.38 14.15 13.54
CA ARG A 10 12.23 13.12 14.58
C ARG A 10 10.99 12.25 14.38
N GLU A 11 9.87 12.86 14.00
CA GLU A 11 8.61 12.18 13.78
C GLU A 11 8.66 11.32 12.51
N GLN A 12 9.24 11.85 11.43
CA GLN A 12 9.45 11.07 10.20
C GLN A 12 10.37 9.86 10.43
N LEU A 13 11.42 10.01 11.24
CA LEU A 13 12.29 8.87 11.63
C LEU A 13 11.56 7.81 12.46
N GLU A 14 10.59 8.21 13.29
CA GLU A 14 9.74 7.26 14.04
C GLU A 14 8.78 6.52 13.10
N HIS A 15 8.10 7.25 12.21
CA HIS A 15 7.20 6.74 11.17
C HIS A 15 7.92 5.70 10.28
N ASP A 16 9.04 6.08 9.66
CA ASP A 16 9.91 5.20 8.86
C ASP A 16 10.34 3.94 9.63
N ARG A 17 10.75 4.08 10.89
CA ARG A 17 11.19 2.96 11.74
C ARG A 17 10.04 1.97 11.97
N VAL A 18 8.83 2.47 12.23
CA VAL A 18 7.65 1.62 12.41
C VAL A 18 7.30 0.90 11.10
N ILE A 19 7.27 1.58 9.96
CA ILE A 19 6.99 0.97 8.65
C ILE A 19 7.99 -0.16 8.33
N ARG A 20 9.30 0.08 8.50
CA ARG A 20 10.34 -0.93 8.23
C ARG A 20 10.19 -2.17 9.11
N LEU A 21 9.80 -2.01 10.38
CA LEU A 21 9.53 -3.14 11.28
C LEU A 21 8.23 -3.88 10.94
N LEU A 22 7.19 -3.15 10.52
CA LEU A 22 5.95 -3.74 10.03
C LEU A 22 6.16 -4.54 8.74
N GLN A 23 7.02 -4.06 7.83
CA GLN A 23 7.43 -4.80 6.64
C GLN A 23 7.95 -6.19 7.00
N LEU A 24 8.95 -6.26 7.87
CA LEU A 24 9.61 -7.50 8.28
C LEU A 24 8.61 -8.47 8.95
N ARG A 25 7.70 -7.93 9.78
CA ARG A 25 6.62 -8.71 10.42
C ARG A 25 5.60 -9.25 9.42
N LEU A 26 5.17 -8.44 8.45
CA LEU A 26 4.07 -8.77 7.53
C LEU A 26 4.52 -9.58 6.31
N ARG A 27 5.78 -9.46 5.88
CA ARG A 27 6.37 -10.29 4.80
C ARG A 27 6.38 -11.79 5.09
N ARG A 28 6.21 -12.19 6.36
CA ARG A 28 6.02 -13.61 6.76
C ARG A 28 4.66 -14.18 6.34
N ARG A 29 3.72 -13.35 5.87
CA ARG A 29 2.32 -13.72 5.54
C ARG A 29 1.81 -13.17 4.21
N PHE A 30 2.36 -12.04 3.76
CA PHE A 30 1.90 -11.29 2.59
C PHE A 30 3.08 -10.86 1.71
N ALA A 31 2.82 -10.62 0.43
CA ALA A 31 3.72 -9.79 -0.37
C ALA A 31 3.39 -8.32 -0.05
N VAL A 32 4.41 -7.54 0.33
CA VAL A 32 4.28 -6.19 0.90
C VAL A 32 4.97 -5.18 -0.01
N GLY A 33 4.19 -4.27 -0.61
CA GLY A 33 4.69 -3.01 -1.18
C GLY A 33 4.72 -1.92 -0.12
N ILE A 34 5.59 -0.92 -0.29
CA ILE A 34 5.83 0.16 0.67
C ILE A 34 5.95 1.48 -0.07
N ASN A 35 5.46 2.54 0.56
CA ASN A 35 5.55 3.91 0.08
C ASN A 35 6.23 4.77 1.17
N ILE A 36 7.56 4.72 1.29
CA ILE A 36 8.33 5.60 2.19
C ILE A 36 8.92 6.74 1.34
N GLY A 37 8.67 7.98 1.75
CA GLY A 37 9.22 9.17 1.10
C GLY A 37 8.81 9.31 -0.38
N ASP A 38 9.64 10.03 -1.16
CA ASP A 38 9.44 10.27 -2.60
C ASP A 38 9.96 9.12 -3.47
N GLU A 39 9.66 7.85 -3.12
CA GLU A 39 10.05 6.72 -3.98
C GLU A 39 9.27 6.72 -5.31
N PRO A 40 9.96 6.67 -6.48
CA PRO A 40 9.31 6.76 -7.79
C PRO A 40 8.46 5.53 -8.16
N GLU A 41 8.56 4.44 -7.39
CA GLU A 41 7.80 3.20 -7.60
C GLU A 41 6.63 3.02 -6.61
N ALA A 42 6.14 4.12 -6.02
CA ALA A 42 5.05 4.10 -5.06
C ALA A 42 3.83 3.30 -5.55
N THR A 43 3.45 2.27 -4.79
CA THR A 43 2.35 1.36 -5.11
C THR A 43 1.00 2.01 -4.82
N ALA A 44 0.38 2.56 -5.86
CA ALA A 44 -0.99 3.07 -5.81
C ALA A 44 -2.03 1.96 -5.57
N VAL A 45 -3.06 2.28 -4.79
CA VAL A 45 -4.23 1.43 -4.55
C VAL A 45 -5.50 2.18 -4.95
N ARG A 46 -6.44 1.50 -5.63
CA ARG A 46 -7.71 2.11 -6.02
C ARG A 46 -8.68 2.23 -4.85
N SER A 47 -9.12 3.45 -4.57
CA SER A 47 -10.20 3.76 -3.63
C SER A 47 -11.36 4.44 -4.37
N GLY A 48 -12.42 3.67 -4.65
CA GLY A 48 -13.54 4.14 -5.49
C GLY A 48 -13.08 4.51 -6.91
N THR A 49 -13.17 5.80 -7.23
CA THR A 49 -12.67 6.42 -8.48
C THR A 49 -11.25 6.96 -8.38
N ALA A 50 -10.73 7.19 -7.17
CA ALA A 50 -9.40 7.76 -6.92
C ALA A 50 -8.32 6.70 -6.74
N GLN A 51 -7.06 7.12 -6.83
CA GLN A 51 -5.90 6.36 -6.37
C GLN A 51 -5.42 6.94 -5.05
N VAL A 52 -4.99 6.08 -4.14
CA VAL A 52 -4.41 6.43 -2.84
C VAL A 52 -3.11 5.68 -2.62
N TYR A 53 -2.22 6.24 -1.82
CA TYR A 53 -0.86 5.76 -1.60
C TYR A 53 -0.63 5.55 -0.10
N PRO A 54 -1.11 4.43 0.46
CA PRO A 54 -0.93 4.11 1.88
C PRO A 54 0.51 3.68 2.16
N ASP A 55 0.96 3.76 3.42
CA ASP A 55 2.32 3.39 3.82
C ASP A 55 2.73 1.97 3.38
N LEU A 56 1.83 0.99 3.56
CA LEU A 56 2.06 -0.39 3.08
C LEU A 56 0.85 -0.98 2.35
N VAL A 57 1.14 -1.68 1.25
CA VAL A 57 0.15 -2.41 0.44
C VAL A 57 0.35 -3.91 0.61
N LEU A 58 -0.66 -4.60 1.15
CA LEU A 58 -0.62 -6.04 1.40
C LEU A 58 -1.33 -6.81 0.29
N THR A 59 -0.61 -7.71 -0.36
CA THR A 59 -1.14 -8.64 -1.37
C THR A 59 -0.97 -10.08 -0.93
N ALA A 60 -1.88 -10.96 -1.37
CA ALA A 60 -1.83 -12.37 -1.03
C ALA A 60 -0.54 -13.04 -1.56
N ALA A 61 0.21 -13.70 -0.69
CA ALA A 61 1.39 -14.46 -1.08
C ALA A 61 0.99 -15.77 -1.80
N GLY A 62 1.66 -16.09 -2.91
CA GLY A 62 1.53 -17.39 -3.58
C GLY A 62 0.31 -17.57 -4.49
N GLY A 63 -0.27 -16.49 -5.04
CA GLY A 63 -1.38 -16.57 -6.00
C GLY A 63 -1.46 -15.35 -6.92
N PRO A 64 -2.56 -15.15 -7.67
CA PRO A 64 -2.80 -13.90 -8.38
C PRO A 64 -2.68 -12.72 -7.40
N ARG A 65 -2.01 -11.63 -7.78
CA ARG A 65 -1.77 -10.44 -6.91
C ARG A 65 -3.07 -9.73 -6.53
N ARG A 66 -3.84 -10.34 -5.63
CA ARG A 66 -5.07 -9.79 -5.07
C ARG A 66 -4.70 -8.97 -3.85
N LEU A 67 -5.19 -7.73 -3.82
CA LEU A 67 -5.12 -6.88 -2.65
C LEU A 67 -5.79 -7.58 -1.47
N HIS A 68 -5.02 -7.80 -0.40
CA HIS A 68 -5.52 -8.27 0.88
C HIS A 68 -5.96 -7.08 1.74
N GLY A 69 -5.16 -6.02 1.74
CA GLY A 69 -5.45 -4.81 2.49
C GLY A 69 -4.37 -3.74 2.35
N VAL A 70 -4.58 -2.63 3.05
CA VAL A 70 -3.67 -1.50 3.15
C VAL A 70 -3.38 -1.22 4.62
N VAL A 71 -2.19 -0.71 4.90
CA VAL A 71 -1.74 -0.34 6.24
C VAL A 71 -1.33 1.12 6.21
N GLU A 72 -1.81 1.88 7.18
CA GLU A 72 -1.35 3.24 7.46
C GLU A 72 -0.71 3.30 8.84
N VAL A 73 0.37 4.06 8.97
CA VAL A 73 1.11 4.29 10.20
C VAL A 73 1.03 5.76 10.56
N GLU A 74 0.51 6.04 11.73
CA GLU A 74 0.42 7.38 12.29
C GLU A 74 1.41 7.56 13.42
N THR A 75 1.83 8.81 13.62
CA THR A 75 2.64 9.27 14.74
C THR A 75 1.83 10.17 15.67
N SER A 76 2.44 10.73 16.71
CA SER A 76 1.67 11.43 17.75
C SER A 76 1.01 12.73 17.28
N GLU A 77 1.59 13.42 16.27
CA GLU A 77 1.05 14.68 15.74
C GLU A 77 0.11 14.43 14.54
N SER A 78 0.29 13.31 13.83
CA SER A 78 -0.54 12.93 12.67
C SER A 78 -1.87 12.23 13.04
N VAL A 79 -2.02 11.65 14.25
CA VAL A 79 -3.35 11.22 14.75
C VAL A 79 -4.22 12.46 15.05
N ASN A 80 -4.85 13.01 14.01
CA ASN A 80 -5.65 14.22 14.10
C ASN A 80 -6.89 14.19 13.17
N ARG A 81 -7.72 15.24 13.26
CA ARG A 81 -8.99 15.34 12.51
C ARG A 81 -8.80 15.48 11.00
N LEU A 82 -7.74 16.17 10.55
CA LEU A 82 -7.50 16.41 9.14
C LEU A 82 -7.09 15.11 8.44
N GLU A 83 -6.13 14.36 8.98
CA GLU A 83 -5.74 13.06 8.40
C GLU A 83 -6.90 12.06 8.37
N ALA A 84 -7.72 12.03 9.43
CA ALA A 84 -8.92 11.21 9.46
C ALA A 84 -9.90 11.54 8.31
N MET A 85 -10.10 12.83 8.00
CA MET A 85 -10.99 13.29 6.93
C MET A 85 -10.37 13.17 5.52
N HIS A 86 -9.09 13.50 5.37
CA HIS A 86 -8.41 13.60 4.08
C HIS A 86 -7.80 12.28 3.61
N GLU A 87 -7.31 11.43 4.49
CA GLU A 87 -6.64 10.17 4.12
C GLU A 87 -7.43 8.94 4.58
N TRP A 88 -7.77 8.83 5.87
CA TRP A 88 -8.35 7.58 6.40
C TRP A 88 -9.73 7.26 5.84
N VAL A 89 -10.57 8.27 5.59
CA VAL A 89 -11.85 8.13 4.87
C VAL A 89 -11.66 7.51 3.47
N HIS A 90 -10.53 7.77 2.81
CA HIS A 90 -10.21 7.16 1.51
C HIS A 90 -9.63 5.75 1.67
N PHE A 91 -8.76 5.51 2.65
CA PHE A 91 -8.27 4.15 2.93
C PHE A 91 -9.39 3.19 3.36
N GLY A 92 -10.36 3.65 4.15
CA GLY A 92 -11.54 2.86 4.55
C GLY A 92 -12.45 2.43 3.38
N LYS A 93 -12.35 3.08 2.21
CA LYS A 93 -13.12 2.75 0.99
C LYS A 93 -12.40 1.75 0.06
N VAL A 94 -11.16 1.36 0.39
CA VAL A 94 -10.36 0.41 -0.41
C VAL A 94 -11.00 -0.99 -0.42
N ARG A 95 -10.85 -1.73 -1.53
CA ARG A 95 -11.34 -3.11 -1.68
C ARG A 95 -10.41 -4.13 -0.98
N GLY A 96 -10.23 -3.99 0.33
CA GLY A 96 -9.42 -4.86 1.19
C GLY A 96 -9.71 -4.61 2.67
N ALA A 97 -8.86 -5.13 3.55
CA ALA A 97 -8.82 -4.68 4.95
C ALA A 97 -8.04 -3.37 5.06
N PHE A 98 -8.47 -2.46 5.94
CA PHE A 98 -7.71 -1.26 6.31
C PHE A 98 -7.18 -1.43 7.74
N TYR A 99 -5.86 -1.42 7.89
CA TYR A 99 -5.17 -1.54 9.17
C TYR A 99 -4.54 -0.21 9.55
N LEU A 100 -4.87 0.31 10.74
CA LEU A 100 -4.34 1.58 11.24
C LEU A 100 -3.39 1.30 12.41
N TYR A 101 -2.13 1.74 12.32
CA TYR A 101 -1.12 1.63 13.38
C TYR A 101 -0.88 3.00 13.98
N VAL A 102 -1.02 3.12 15.30
CA VAL A 102 -0.95 4.41 16.01
C VAL A 102 -0.11 4.30 17.29
N PRO A 103 0.42 5.41 17.84
CA PRO A 103 1.07 5.38 19.15
C PRO A 103 0.09 4.91 20.23
N ALA A 104 0.58 4.17 21.24
CA ALA A 104 -0.28 3.59 22.27
C ALA A 104 -1.12 4.62 23.05
N GLY A 105 -0.60 5.84 23.27
CA GLY A 105 -1.36 6.94 23.90
C GLY A 105 -2.46 7.54 23.02
N ALA A 106 -2.45 7.30 21.71
CA ALA A 106 -3.37 7.86 20.74
C ALA A 106 -4.47 6.88 20.28
N ALA A 107 -4.40 5.62 20.70
CA ALA A 107 -5.29 4.53 20.30
C ALA A 107 -6.80 4.84 20.42
N ASP A 108 -7.24 5.31 21.58
CA ASP A 108 -8.64 5.62 21.82
C ASP A 108 -9.11 6.88 21.07
N PHE A 109 -8.20 7.83 20.84
CA PHE A 109 -8.51 9.02 20.05
C PHE A 109 -8.66 8.68 18.56
N ALA A 110 -7.73 7.91 17.99
CA ALA A 110 -7.84 7.38 16.64
C ALA A 110 -9.15 6.60 16.44
N ARG A 111 -9.54 5.76 17.41
CA ARG A 111 -10.81 5.03 17.37
C ARG A 111 -12.03 5.98 17.33
N ARG A 112 -12.06 7.02 18.18
CA ARG A 112 -13.12 8.03 18.18
C ARG A 112 -13.17 8.82 16.87
N LEU A 113 -12.02 9.14 16.26
CA LEU A 113 -11.95 9.76 14.94
C LEU A 113 -12.52 8.83 13.85
N CYS A 114 -12.17 7.55 13.87
CA CYS A 114 -12.74 6.58 12.93
C CYS A 114 -14.27 6.47 13.06
N GLU A 115 -14.81 6.48 14.29
CA GLU A 115 -16.25 6.49 14.55
C GLU A 115 -16.90 7.80 14.04
N ALA A 116 -16.33 8.96 14.38
CA ALA A 116 -16.85 10.27 14.00
C ALA A 116 -16.91 10.51 12.48
N PHE A 117 -15.93 10.02 11.73
CA PHE A 117 -15.86 10.15 10.26
C PHE A 117 -16.32 8.90 9.50
N SER A 118 -16.95 7.93 10.19
CA SER A 118 -17.45 6.67 9.59
C SER A 118 -16.38 5.89 8.80
N VAL A 119 -15.12 5.97 9.25
CA VAL A 119 -13.98 5.28 8.63
C VAL A 119 -14.10 3.78 8.84
N SER A 120 -14.16 3.02 7.74
CA SER A 120 -14.27 1.56 7.75
C SER A 120 -12.93 0.86 8.05
N VAL A 121 -12.38 1.11 9.25
CA VAL A 121 -11.18 0.44 9.74
C VAL A 121 -11.47 -1.04 10.06
N SER A 122 -10.52 -1.93 9.73
CA SER A 122 -10.62 -3.36 10.00
C SER A 122 -10.00 -3.74 11.34
N GLU A 123 -8.80 -3.24 11.62
CA GLU A 123 -8.14 -3.36 12.93
C GLU A 123 -7.36 -2.08 13.23
N ILE A 124 -7.35 -1.65 14.49
CA ILE A 124 -6.41 -0.64 15.00
C ILE A 124 -5.40 -1.37 15.86
N TRP A 125 -4.12 -1.10 15.61
CA TRP A 125 -2.99 -1.61 16.36
C TRP A 125 -2.28 -0.44 17.04
N SER A 126 -2.02 -0.56 18.33
CA SER A 126 -1.09 0.34 19.01
C SER A 126 0.34 -0.14 18.84
N TYR A 127 1.27 0.81 18.74
CA TYR A 127 2.69 0.56 18.91
C TYR A 127 3.25 1.37 20.09
N ARG A 128 4.28 0.82 20.74
CA ARG A 128 5.08 1.53 21.76
C ARG A 128 6.51 1.01 21.78
N ALA A 129 7.47 1.90 22.01
CA ALA A 129 8.82 1.52 22.36
C ALA A 129 8.86 0.93 23.78
N VAL A 130 9.60 -0.15 23.97
CA VAL A 130 9.90 -0.77 25.27
C VAL A 130 11.39 -1.11 25.25
N GLY A 131 12.21 -0.21 25.79
CA GLY A 131 13.64 -0.16 25.44
C GLY A 131 13.80 0.01 23.93
N ASP A 132 14.72 -0.74 23.33
CA ASP A 132 15.01 -0.67 21.89
C ASP A 132 13.97 -1.37 21.00
N GLN A 133 13.02 -2.10 21.59
CA GLN A 133 12.03 -2.89 20.85
C GLN A 133 10.70 -2.15 20.69
N LEU A 134 10.17 -2.11 19.46
CA LEU A 134 8.81 -1.69 19.18
C LEU A 134 7.85 -2.88 19.35
N ARG A 135 6.89 -2.76 20.28
CA ARG A 135 5.84 -3.75 20.53
C ARG A 135 4.53 -3.32 19.89
N PHE A 136 3.90 -4.23 19.15
CA PHE A 136 2.62 -4.03 18.47
C PHE A 136 1.50 -4.81 19.18
N THR A 137 0.43 -4.12 19.58
CA THR A 137 -0.72 -4.70 20.29
C THR A 137 -2.01 -4.34 19.55
N MET A 138 -2.86 -5.31 19.24
CA MET A 138 -4.19 -5.03 18.67
C MET A 138 -5.08 -4.42 19.75
N VAL A 139 -5.62 -3.23 19.49
CA VAL A 139 -6.51 -2.51 20.42
C VAL A 139 -7.96 -2.51 19.95
N HIS A 140 -8.19 -2.60 18.63
CA HIS A 140 -9.52 -2.71 18.06
C HIS A 140 -9.54 -3.68 16.88
N ARG A 141 -10.63 -4.42 16.74
CA ARG A 141 -10.97 -5.21 15.54
C ARG A 141 -12.46 -5.03 15.26
N SER A 142 -12.80 -4.62 14.04
CA SER A 142 -14.20 -4.37 13.69
C SER A 142 -14.99 -5.68 13.56
N LYS A 143 -16.31 -5.61 13.79
CA LYS A 143 -17.21 -6.78 13.71
C LYS A 143 -17.12 -7.49 12.35
N ARG A 144 -16.86 -6.75 11.26
CA ARG A 144 -16.63 -7.27 9.91
C ARG A 144 -15.34 -8.08 9.82
N ALA A 145 -14.24 -7.56 10.35
CA ALA A 145 -12.95 -8.26 10.38
C ALA A 145 -13.00 -9.52 11.26
N ALA A 146 -13.67 -9.47 12.42
CA ALA A 146 -13.89 -10.63 13.29
C ALA A 146 -14.68 -11.76 12.59
N ARG A 147 -15.78 -11.42 11.90
CA ARG A 147 -16.57 -12.40 11.11
C ARG A 147 -15.76 -13.01 9.97
N ALA A 148 -14.95 -12.21 9.28
CA ALA A 148 -14.08 -12.70 8.21
C ALA A 148 -13.08 -13.74 8.75
N ALA A 149 -12.40 -13.44 9.86
CA ALA A 149 -11.46 -14.35 10.52
C ALA A 149 -12.12 -15.68 10.94
N GLY A 150 -13.30 -15.62 11.57
CA GLY A 150 -14.07 -16.81 11.96
C GLY A 150 -14.47 -17.70 10.78
N SER A 151 -14.84 -17.10 9.63
CA SER A 151 -15.24 -17.84 8.42
C SER A 151 -14.11 -18.62 7.75
N VAL A 152 -12.84 -18.19 7.94
CA VAL A 152 -11.66 -18.92 7.45
C VAL A 152 -11.42 -20.17 8.30
N SER A 153 -11.54 -20.05 9.62
CA SER A 153 -11.37 -21.17 10.58
C SER A 153 -12.44 -22.26 10.42
N SER A 154 -13.68 -21.89 10.09
CA SER A 154 -14.74 -22.90 9.86
C SER A 154 -14.59 -23.64 8.51
N ARG A 155 -13.99 -23.00 7.49
CA ARG A 155 -13.71 -23.67 6.21
C ARG A 155 -12.59 -24.69 6.30
N THR A 156 -11.51 -24.41 7.03
CA THR A 156 -10.43 -25.40 7.26
C THR A 156 -10.93 -26.60 8.07
N ALA A 157 -11.73 -26.36 9.11
CA ALA A 157 -12.35 -27.44 9.90
C ALA A 157 -13.31 -28.32 9.06
N ARG A 158 -14.11 -27.73 8.16
CA ARG A 158 -15.06 -28.47 7.32
C ARG A 158 -14.35 -29.29 6.22
N GLY A 159 -13.25 -28.80 5.68
CA GLY A 159 -12.40 -29.55 4.73
C GLY A 159 -11.77 -30.80 5.35
N ALA A 160 -11.25 -30.70 6.58
CA ALA A 160 -10.70 -31.84 7.32
C ALA A 160 -11.77 -32.93 7.57
N ARG A 161 -13.00 -32.55 7.92
CA ARG A 161 -14.10 -33.50 8.15
C ARG A 161 -14.56 -34.23 6.88
N GLN A 162 -14.51 -33.59 5.71
CA GLN A 162 -14.87 -34.24 4.44
C GLN A 162 -13.78 -35.18 3.91
N ALA A 163 -12.51 -34.95 4.25
CA ALA A 163 -11.43 -35.90 3.93
C ALA A 163 -11.57 -37.23 4.70
N ALA A 164 -12.07 -37.19 5.93
CA ALA A 164 -12.22 -38.37 6.79
C ALA A 164 -13.46 -39.26 6.48
N GLN A 165 -14.36 -38.84 5.57
CA GLN A 165 -15.62 -39.55 5.28
C GLN A 165 -15.70 -40.17 3.88
N ARG A 166 -14.57 -40.46 3.21
CA ARG A 166 -14.57 -41.23 1.95
C ARG A 166 -14.39 -42.73 2.23
N PRO A 167 -15.45 -43.56 2.19
CA PRO A 167 -15.30 -45.01 2.34
C PRO A 167 -14.53 -45.61 1.14
N SER A 168 -13.46 -46.33 1.45
CA SER A 168 -12.55 -46.93 0.46
C SER A 168 -13.14 -48.20 -0.19
N LYS A 169 -14.05 -48.04 -1.16
CA LYS A 169 -14.46 -49.15 -2.05
C LYS A 169 -13.38 -49.45 -3.11
N ALA A 170 -12.30 -50.11 -2.70
CA ALA A 170 -11.26 -50.61 -3.60
C ALA A 170 -11.73 -51.89 -4.32
N LYS A 171 -11.80 -51.85 -5.65
CA LYS A 171 -12.26 -52.97 -6.49
C LYS A 171 -11.20 -54.07 -6.61
N LYS A 172 -11.60 -55.34 -6.50
CA LYS A 172 -10.75 -56.52 -6.69
C LYS A 172 -10.39 -56.69 -8.18
N LYS A 173 -9.10 -56.84 -8.50
CA LYS A 173 -8.61 -57.08 -9.88
C LYS A 173 -9.06 -58.46 -10.39
N VAL A 174 -9.47 -58.53 -11.66
CA VAL A 174 -9.30 -59.72 -12.50
C VAL A 174 -8.66 -59.26 -13.80
N ARG A 175 -7.50 -59.82 -14.14
CA ARG A 175 -6.73 -59.52 -15.35
C ARG A 175 -6.65 -60.80 -16.16
N LYS A 176 -7.35 -60.88 -17.29
CA LYS A 176 -7.20 -61.98 -18.27
C LYS A 176 -6.51 -61.49 -19.53
N THR A 177 -5.70 -62.39 -20.07
CA THR A 177 -4.81 -62.23 -21.23
C THR A 177 -5.54 -62.33 -22.56
N LYS A 178 -5.03 -61.64 -23.58
CA LYS A 178 -4.83 -62.25 -24.91
C LYS A 178 -3.75 -61.51 -25.69
N ALA A 179 -2.91 -62.27 -26.40
CA ALA A 179 -1.89 -61.76 -27.30
C ALA A 179 -2.41 -61.72 -28.74
N VAL A 180 -1.95 -60.76 -29.54
CA VAL A 180 -2.03 -60.77 -31.00
C VAL A 180 -0.65 -60.38 -31.55
N LYS A 181 -0.28 -60.99 -32.68
CA LYS A 181 1.06 -61.02 -33.28
C LYS A 181 1.01 -60.35 -34.67
N GLN A 182 2.19 -60.11 -35.27
CA GLN A 182 2.41 -59.60 -36.65
C GLN A 182 2.31 -58.07 -36.79
N LYS A 183 3.04 -57.39 -37.70
CA LYS A 183 4.03 -57.83 -38.72
C LYS A 183 5.06 -56.70 -38.98
N ALA A 184 6.20 -57.02 -39.61
CA ALA A 184 7.29 -56.07 -39.85
C ALA A 184 7.37 -55.57 -41.31
N THR A 185 7.86 -54.34 -41.52
CA THR A 185 8.33 -53.85 -42.84
C THR A 185 9.42 -52.75 -42.76
N LYS A 186 10.64 -53.12 -43.20
CA LYS A 186 11.66 -52.39 -43.99
C LYS A 186 11.85 -50.85 -43.89
N LYS A 187 12.97 -50.45 -43.25
CA LYS A 187 14.20 -49.81 -43.82
C LYS A 187 14.11 -48.84 -45.03
N ALA A 188 14.51 -47.57 -44.82
CA ALA A 188 15.38 -46.72 -45.68
C ALA A 188 15.75 -45.44 -44.88
N THR A 189 17.00 -45.11 -44.51
CA THR A 189 18.11 -44.49 -45.29
C THR A 189 17.74 -43.27 -46.15
N GLY A 190 18.25 -42.09 -45.78
CA GLY A 190 18.20 -40.87 -46.59
C GLY A 190 18.88 -39.68 -45.91
N ALA A 191 20.10 -39.33 -46.36
CA ALA A 191 20.83 -38.14 -45.94
C ALA A 191 20.90 -37.11 -47.09
N GLY A 192 20.88 -35.82 -46.75
CA GLY A 192 20.99 -34.68 -47.66
C GLY A 192 20.49 -33.43 -46.94
N SER A 193 21.28 -32.40 -46.62
CA SER A 193 22.25 -31.65 -47.45
C SER A 193 21.61 -31.01 -48.68
N GLY A 194 21.18 -29.76 -48.52
CA GLY A 194 20.66 -28.90 -49.60
C GLY A 194 20.80 -27.43 -49.19
N LYS A 195 21.60 -26.66 -49.94
CA LYS A 195 22.10 -25.34 -49.54
C LYS A 195 22.01 -24.33 -50.68
N THR A 196 20.99 -23.47 -50.66
CA THR A 196 20.78 -22.34 -51.59
C THR A 196 19.92 -21.30 -50.86
N ARG A 197 20.29 -20.03 -50.58
CA ARG A 197 21.23 -19.02 -51.12
C ARG A 197 20.79 -18.34 -52.44
N LEU A 198 19.93 -17.29 -52.34
CA LEU A 198 20.20 -15.87 -52.74
C LEU A 198 18.95 -15.03 -53.10
N LYS A 199 18.89 -13.79 -52.57
CA LYS A 199 18.41 -12.51 -53.18
C LYS A 199 16.93 -12.46 -53.68
N SER A 200 16.26 -11.31 -53.73
CA SER A 200 16.75 -9.95 -54.01
C SER A 200 15.92 -8.80 -53.38
N LYS A 201 16.58 -7.63 -53.30
CA LYS A 201 16.14 -6.22 -53.44
C LYS A 201 14.61 -5.94 -53.61
N GLY A 202 14.02 -4.88 -53.04
CA GLY A 202 14.55 -3.78 -52.20
C GLY A 202 13.82 -2.44 -52.43
N ALA A 203 14.15 -1.40 -51.64
CA ALA A 203 13.71 0.01 -51.75
C ALA A 203 12.22 0.29 -51.38
N LYS A 204 11.79 1.50 -50.91
CA LYS A 204 12.47 2.80 -50.72
C LYS A 204 11.64 3.73 -49.79
N ALA A 205 12.30 4.58 -48.97
CA ALA A 205 11.83 5.91 -48.43
C ALA A 205 10.52 5.95 -47.58
N SER A 206 10.22 6.89 -46.67
CA SER A 206 10.87 8.01 -45.93
C SER A 206 9.92 8.41 -44.76
N LYS A 207 10.11 9.38 -43.84
CA LYS A 207 10.92 10.64 -43.76
C LYS A 207 11.51 10.87 -42.34
N LYS A 208 12.19 12.02 -42.20
CA LYS A 208 12.88 12.64 -41.05
C LYS A 208 11.96 13.38 -40.04
N ALA A 209 12.43 13.50 -38.78
CA ALA A 209 12.53 14.75 -37.99
C ALA A 209 13.48 14.48 -36.79
N ALA A 210 14.73 14.97 -36.78
CA ALA A 210 15.18 16.34 -36.44
C ALA A 210 15.30 16.59 -34.92
N VAL A 211 16.49 16.33 -34.36
CA VAL A 211 16.92 16.73 -33.01
C VAL A 211 17.87 17.92 -33.12
N VAL A 212 17.64 18.98 -32.36
CA VAL A 212 18.54 20.15 -32.26
C VAL A 212 19.16 20.21 -30.87
N ARG A 213 20.48 20.37 -30.80
CA ARG A 213 21.25 20.64 -29.58
C ARG A 213 21.63 22.11 -29.53
N SER A 214 21.45 22.74 -28.38
CA SER A 214 22.18 23.93 -27.92
C SER A 214 22.22 23.84 -26.38
N GLY A 215 23.18 24.41 -25.66
CA GLY A 215 24.33 25.21 -26.08
C GLY A 215 24.72 26.12 -24.93
N SER A 216 25.75 25.76 -24.16
CA SER A 216 26.10 26.42 -22.90
C SER A 216 26.91 27.70 -23.10
N LYS A 217 26.58 28.79 -22.38
CA LYS A 217 27.61 29.71 -21.85
C LYS A 217 27.17 30.63 -20.70
N LYS A 218 28.19 30.92 -19.89
CA LYS A 218 28.28 31.62 -18.60
C LYS A 218 27.86 33.11 -18.57
N ARG A 219 27.81 33.62 -17.33
CA ARG A 219 28.21 34.95 -16.78
C ARG A 219 27.09 35.96 -16.50
N GLY A 220 27.17 36.57 -15.30
CA GLY A 220 26.42 37.76 -14.88
C GLY A 220 26.33 37.88 -13.36
N VAL A 221 27.24 38.62 -12.72
CA VAL A 221 27.17 39.00 -11.30
C VAL A 221 26.92 40.51 -11.23
N THR A 222 25.93 40.96 -10.47
CA THR A 222 25.90 42.29 -9.83
C THR A 222 24.97 42.27 -8.61
N ALA A 223 25.25 43.14 -7.64
CA ALA A 223 24.44 43.37 -6.45
C ALA A 223 24.19 44.88 -6.25
N ALA A 224 23.01 45.24 -5.76
CA ALA A 224 22.63 46.48 -5.06
C ALA A 224 21.11 46.39 -4.75
N ALA A 225 20.54 46.65 -3.56
CA ALA A 225 20.79 47.59 -2.45
C ALA A 225 20.12 48.98 -2.62
N ALA A 226 18.90 49.14 -2.07
CA ALA A 226 18.29 50.35 -1.47
C ALA A 226 16.84 49.98 -1.03
N ALA A 227 16.27 50.21 0.16
CA ALA A 227 16.43 51.19 1.25
C ALA A 227 15.54 52.46 1.17
N ALA A 228 14.32 52.39 1.72
CA ALA A 228 13.53 53.50 2.30
C ALA A 228 12.38 52.88 3.12
N ARG A 229 12.23 53.02 4.46
CA ARG A 229 12.09 54.18 5.37
C ARG A 229 10.67 54.77 5.44
N GLY A 230 10.09 54.75 6.65
CA GLY A 230 8.95 55.57 7.07
C GLY A 230 7.82 54.79 7.76
N ARG A 231 7.25 55.16 8.91
CA ARG A 231 7.69 55.74 10.21
C ARG A 231 6.39 55.93 11.03
N VAL A 232 6.29 55.23 12.16
CA VAL A 232 5.60 55.59 13.42
C VAL A 232 4.38 56.55 13.39
N VAL A 233 3.20 55.97 13.69
CA VAL A 233 2.07 56.49 14.52
C VAL A 233 1.36 55.24 15.10
N GLY A 234 0.75 55.16 16.30
CA GLY A 234 0.62 56.07 17.45
C GLY A 234 -0.69 55.79 18.22
N PRO A 235 -0.70 55.15 19.42
CA PRO A 235 -1.91 54.55 20.00
C PRO A 235 -2.81 55.53 20.76
N ARG A 236 -4.12 55.49 20.51
CA ARG A 236 -5.21 56.11 21.29
C ARG A 236 -6.48 55.25 21.14
N GLY A 237 -7.30 55.00 22.15
CA GLY A 237 -7.20 55.36 23.57
C GLY A 237 -8.27 54.61 24.40
N ALA A 238 -8.20 54.73 25.73
CA ALA A 238 -9.10 54.03 26.66
C ALA A 238 -10.25 54.93 27.18
N LYS A 239 -11.38 54.30 27.56
CA LYS A 239 -12.32 54.62 28.69
C LYS A 239 -13.52 53.66 28.58
N LYS A 240 -13.89 52.82 29.57
CA LYS A 240 -14.41 53.02 30.96
C LYS A 240 -15.88 53.47 31.06
N THR A 241 -16.77 52.53 31.44
CA THR A 241 -17.95 52.57 32.37
C THR A 241 -18.62 51.17 32.28
N VAL A 242 -19.00 50.38 33.31
CA VAL A 242 -19.49 50.51 34.71
C VAL A 242 -21.04 50.58 34.85
N ALA A 243 -21.57 49.73 35.76
CA ALA A 243 -22.95 49.47 36.23
C ALA A 243 -23.61 48.19 35.63
N LYS A 244 -24.04 47.14 36.35
CA LYS A 244 -24.53 46.86 37.75
C LYS A 244 -26.05 47.07 37.94
N LYS A 245 -26.69 46.13 38.66
CA LYS A 245 -28.10 46.05 39.12
C LYS A 245 -29.12 45.66 38.02
N SER A 246 -30.20 44.90 38.29
CA SER A 246 -30.64 44.16 39.50
C SER A 246 -31.37 42.87 39.11
N ARG A 247 -31.42 41.91 40.03
CA ARG A 247 -32.30 40.72 39.95
C ARG A 247 -33.26 40.78 41.14
N THR A 248 -34.55 40.91 40.85
CA THR A 248 -35.73 40.61 41.71
C THR A 248 -36.90 40.46 40.76
#